data_AF-A0A2T4JPZ3-F1
#
_entry.id   AF-A0A2T4JPZ3-F1
#
_cell.length_a   1.000
_cell.length_b   1.000
_cell.length_c   1.000
_cell.angle_alpha   90.00
_cell.angle_beta   90.00
_cell.angle_gamma   90.00
#
_symmetry.space_group_name_H-M   'P 1'
#
loop_
_entity.id
_entity.type
_entity.pdbx_description
1 polymer ?
#
loop_
_entity_poly.entity_id
_entity_poly.type
_entity_poly.pdbx_seq_one_letter_code
_entity_poly.pdbx_strand_id
1 'polypeptide(L)'
;MRRPVESAQFTSFAWTDRLKRVGTRISMDGKGRCIDNIFIERLWRSLKHECVSLHAWETGSQAKVGIGRWITFYNHHRPHTAHGGQPPAAVYFNHIETDQQVQAVA
;
A
#
# COMPACT_ATOMS: atom_id res chain seq x y z
N MET A 1 3.51 14.77 -25.36
CA MET A 1 3.37 13.80 -24.26
C MET A 1 2.80 14.54 -23.05
N ARG A 2 1.62 14.15 -22.52
CA ARG A 2 1.03 14.80 -21.32
C ARG A 2 1.85 14.41 -20.09
N ARG A 3 2.06 15.34 -19.16
CA ARG A 3 2.73 15.06 -17.88
C ARG A 3 1.96 13.97 -17.11
N PRO A 4 2.63 13.04 -16.41
CA PRO A 4 1.99 12.24 -15.38
C PRO A 4 1.29 13.18 -14.39
N VAL A 5 0.02 12.91 -14.08
CA VAL A 5 -0.75 13.71 -13.13
C VAL A 5 -0.28 13.33 -11.73
N GLU A 6 0.50 14.20 -11.10
CA GLU A 6 0.63 14.18 -9.64
C GLU A 6 -0.68 14.71 -9.06
N SER A 7 -1.36 13.91 -8.24
CA SER A 7 -2.59 14.37 -7.60
C SER A 7 -2.24 15.49 -6.62
N ALA A 8 -2.79 16.69 -6.85
CA ALA A 8 -2.64 17.85 -5.97
C ALA A 8 -3.07 17.57 -4.51
N GLN A 9 -3.78 16.46 -4.28
CA GLN A 9 -4.13 15.94 -2.96
C GLN A 9 -2.90 15.70 -2.07
N PHE A 10 -1.87 15.01 -2.56
CA PHE A 10 -0.68 14.65 -1.76
C PHE A 10 0.31 15.82 -1.61
N THR A 11 0.17 16.87 -2.42
CA THR A 11 0.93 18.12 -2.28
C THR A 11 0.14 19.22 -1.56
N SER A 12 -1.12 18.96 -1.19
CA SER A 12 -1.97 19.94 -0.53
C SER A 12 -1.44 20.33 0.84
N PHE A 13 -1.69 21.57 1.25
CA PHE A 13 -1.30 22.05 2.58
C PHE A 13 -1.93 21.19 3.68
N ALA A 14 -3.25 20.92 3.59
CA ALA A 14 -3.97 20.13 4.58
C ALA A 14 -3.35 18.74 4.81
N TRP A 15 -2.85 18.09 3.74
CA TRP A 15 -2.17 16.80 3.84
C TRP A 15 -0.76 16.92 4.42
N THR A 16 0.07 17.78 3.84
CA THR A 16 1.49 17.89 4.22
C THR A 16 1.68 18.44 5.63
N ASP A 17 0.84 19.37 6.06
CA ASP A 17 0.84 19.92 7.41
C ASP A 17 0.48 18.85 8.46
N ARG A 18 -0.54 18.01 8.20
CA ARG A 18 -0.89 16.90 9.08
C ARG A 18 0.28 15.93 9.27
N LEU A 19 0.98 15.59 8.19
CA LEU A 19 2.16 14.71 8.24
C LEU A 19 3.32 15.32 9.03
N LYS A 20 3.58 16.62 8.86
CA LYS A 20 4.60 17.34 9.64
C LYS A 20 4.30 17.33 11.14
N ARG A 21 3.03 17.52 11.53
CA ARG A 21 2.63 17.51 12.95
C ARG A 21 2.86 16.17 13.65
N VAL A 22 2.76 15.06 12.93
CA VAL A 22 3.05 13.72 13.47
C VAL A 22 4.52 13.31 13.33
N GLY A 23 5.39 14.21 12.85
CA GLY A 23 6.82 13.96 12.69
C GLY A 23 7.17 13.06 11.50
N THR A 24 6.25 12.82 10.57
CA THR A 24 6.50 11.95 9.41
C THR A 24 7.36 12.69 8.37
N ARG A 25 8.47 12.07 7.98
CA ARG A 25 9.28 12.54 6.85
C ARG A 25 8.52 12.38 5.54
N ILE A 26 8.21 13.49 4.87
CA ILE A 26 7.56 13.50 3.56
C ILE A 26 8.63 13.27 2.49
N SER A 27 8.43 12.24 1.66
CA SER A 27 9.24 11.98 0.47
C SER A 27 8.29 11.87 -0.71
N MET A 28 8.59 12.60 -1.79
CA MET A 28 7.83 12.56 -3.03
C MET A 28 8.70 11.91 -4.09
N ASP A 29 8.08 11.06 -4.92
CA ASP A 29 8.79 10.36 -5.99
C ASP A 29 9.33 11.36 -7.02
N GLY A 30 10.46 11.02 -7.61
CA GLY A 30 10.99 11.78 -8.73
C GLY A 30 10.15 11.58 -9.99
N LYS A 31 10.05 12.59 -10.84
CA LYS A 31 9.39 12.46 -12.14
C LYS A 31 9.98 11.29 -12.93
N GLY A 32 9.12 10.38 -13.38
CA GLY A 32 9.50 9.24 -14.23
C GLY A 32 10.15 8.07 -13.51
N ARG A 33 10.13 8.02 -12.16
CA ARG A 33 10.66 6.87 -11.41
C ARG A 33 9.60 5.78 -11.25
N CYS A 34 9.49 4.92 -12.26
CA CYS A 34 8.55 3.79 -12.23
C CYS A 34 8.83 2.77 -11.10
N ILE A 35 10.07 2.69 -10.63
CA ILE A 35 10.48 1.77 -9.55
C ILE A 35 9.81 2.14 -8.23
N ASP A 36 9.66 3.44 -7.94
CA ASP A 36 9.04 3.89 -6.69
C ASP A 36 7.55 3.48 -6.63
N ASN A 37 6.87 3.45 -7.77
CA ASN A 37 5.45 3.10 -7.87
C ASN A 37 5.17 1.62 -8.18
N ILE A 38 6.20 0.81 -8.52
CA ILE A 38 5.99 -0.55 -9.08
C ILE A 38 5.25 -1.49 -8.12
N PHE A 39 5.51 -1.37 -6.81
CA PHE A 39 4.90 -2.23 -5.80
C PHE A 39 3.41 -1.94 -5.64
N ILE A 40 3.04 -0.66 -5.56
CA ILE A 40 1.66 -0.23 -5.41
C ILE A 40 0.86 -0.45 -6.70
N GLU A 41 1.47 -0.26 -7.88
CA GLU A 41 0.85 -0.62 -9.16
C GLU A 41 0.55 -2.12 -9.26
N ARG A 42 1.47 -2.98 -8.81
CA ARG A 42 1.27 -4.43 -8.78
C ARG A 42 0.13 -4.83 -7.84
N LEU A 43 0.03 -4.19 -6.67
CA LEU A 43 -1.08 -4.37 -5.74
C LEU A 43 -2.41 -4.01 -6.42
N TRP A 44 -2.51 -2.80 -6.99
CA TRP A 44 -3.74 -2.32 -7.62
C TRP A 44 -4.16 -3.16 -8.82
N ARG A 45 -3.20 -3.64 -9.62
CA ARG A 45 -3.48 -4.57 -10.70
C ARG A 45 -4.13 -5.83 -10.17
N SER A 46 -3.55 -6.45 -9.15
CA SER A 46 -4.08 -7.69 -8.55
C SER A 46 -5.49 -7.47 -7.99
N LEU A 47 -5.71 -6.39 -7.24
CA LEU A 47 -7.03 -6.05 -6.70
C LEU A 47 -8.08 -5.90 -7.80
N LYS A 48 -7.74 -5.17 -8.88
CA LYS A 48 -8.68 -4.93 -9.97
C LYS A 48 -9.04 -6.23 -10.66
N HIS A 49 -8.06 -7.03 -11.05
CA HIS A 49 -8.30 -8.26 -11.78
C HIS A 49 -9.00 -9.33 -10.95
N GLU A 50 -8.68 -9.44 -9.67
CA GLU A 50 -9.14 -10.57 -8.83
C GLU A 50 -10.37 -10.24 -7.98
N CYS A 51 -10.68 -8.96 -7.78
CA CYS A 51 -11.83 -8.54 -6.98
C CYS A 51 -12.75 -7.63 -7.80
N VAL A 52 -12.26 -6.48 -8.24
CA VAL A 52 -13.15 -5.44 -8.79
C VAL A 52 -13.80 -5.88 -10.11
N SER A 53 -13.02 -6.46 -11.02
CA SER A 53 -13.49 -6.86 -12.36
C SER A 53 -14.39 -8.10 -12.35
N LEU A 54 -14.42 -8.86 -11.26
CA LEU A 54 -15.22 -10.09 -11.15
C LEU A 54 -16.62 -9.83 -10.58
N HIS A 55 -16.91 -8.62 -10.11
CA HIS A 55 -18.14 -8.32 -9.38
C HIS A 55 -18.86 -7.12 -9.97
N ALA A 56 -20.16 -7.27 -10.22
CA ALA A 56 -21.07 -6.15 -10.48
C ALA A 56 -21.66 -5.69 -9.14
N TRP A 57 -20.98 -4.76 -8.46
CA TRP A 57 -21.46 -4.21 -7.19
C TRP A 57 -22.68 -3.32 -7.41
N GLU A 58 -23.73 -3.55 -6.64
CA GLU A 58 -24.94 -2.70 -6.69
C GLU A 58 -24.77 -1.42 -5.85
N THR A 59 -23.93 -1.49 -4.81
CA THR A 59 -23.68 -0.37 -3.89
C THR A 59 -22.21 -0.22 -3.53
N GLY A 60 -21.82 1.00 -3.15
CA GLY A 60 -20.49 1.27 -2.62
C GLY A 60 -20.18 0.52 -1.32
N SER A 61 -21.20 0.25 -0.49
CA SER A 61 -21.05 -0.53 0.74
C SER A 61 -20.66 -1.99 0.46
N GLN A 62 -21.29 -2.63 -0.54
CA GLN A 62 -20.90 -3.97 -0.98
C GLN A 62 -19.47 -3.99 -1.52
N ALA A 63 -19.12 -3.01 -2.36
CA ALA A 63 -17.75 -2.88 -2.88
C ALA A 63 -16.73 -2.71 -1.75
N LYS A 64 -17.04 -1.89 -0.73
CA LYS A 64 -16.16 -1.69 0.44
C LYS A 64 -15.93 -2.98 1.21
N VAL A 65 -16.98 -3.78 1.44
CA VAL A 65 -16.87 -5.08 2.12
C VAL A 65 -16.07 -6.07 1.27
N GLY A 66 -16.34 -6.16 -0.03
CA GLY A 66 -15.62 -7.04 -0.96
C GLY A 66 -14.13 -6.72 -1.04
N ILE A 67 -13.79 -5.44 -1.24
CA ILE A 67 -12.41 -4.97 -1.25
C ILE A 67 -11.74 -5.22 0.11
N GLY A 68 -12.43 -4.97 1.22
CA GLY A 68 -11.90 -5.23 2.57
C GLY A 68 -11.55 -6.70 2.79
N ARG A 69 -12.41 -7.62 2.34
CA ARG A 69 -12.13 -9.06 2.37
C ARG A 69 -10.92 -9.42 1.52
N TRP A 70 -10.83 -8.87 0.30
CA TRP A 70 -9.69 -9.12 -0.58
C TRP A 70 -8.37 -8.59 0.01
N ILE A 71 -8.37 -7.39 0.61
CA ILE A 71 -7.18 -6.82 1.27
C ILE A 71 -6.74 -7.69 2.46
N THR A 72 -7.69 -8.19 3.25
CA THR A 72 -7.41 -9.10 4.37
C THR A 72 -6.77 -10.39 3.87
N PHE A 73 -7.31 -10.97 2.79
CA PHE A 73 -6.72 -12.14 2.14
C PHE A 73 -5.30 -11.84 1.62
N TYR A 74 -5.13 -10.74 0.88
CA TYR A 74 -3.84 -10.35 0.29
C TYR A 74 -2.75 -10.17 1.36
N ASN A 75 -3.07 -9.51 2.47
CA ASN A 75 -2.06 -9.23 3.50
C ASN A 75 -1.78 -10.42 4.42
N HIS A 76 -2.76 -11.26 4.74
CA HIS A 76 -2.61 -12.29 5.77
C HIS A 76 -2.53 -13.73 5.26
N HIS A 77 -2.94 -14.00 4.02
CA HIS A 77 -3.10 -15.37 3.52
C HIS A 77 -2.42 -15.62 2.18
N ARG A 78 -2.30 -14.61 1.33
CA ARG A 78 -1.67 -14.76 0.01
C ARG A 78 -0.18 -15.08 0.17
N PRO A 79 0.32 -16.17 -0.42
CA PRO A 79 1.75 -16.45 -0.44
C PRO A 79 2.46 -15.55 -1.48
N HIS A 80 3.62 -15.02 -1.12
CA HIS A 80 4.45 -14.22 -2.02
C HIS A 80 5.82 -14.87 -2.23
N THR A 81 6.19 -15.18 -3.48
CA THR A 81 7.51 -15.78 -3.81
C THR A 81 8.67 -14.89 -3.35
N ALA A 82 8.52 -13.57 -3.48
CA ALA A 82 9.52 -12.59 -3.00
C ALA A 82 9.74 -12.62 -1.47
N HIS A 83 8.85 -13.29 -0.73
CA HIS A 83 8.88 -13.44 0.72
C HIS A 83 9.06 -14.90 1.15
N GLY A 84 9.57 -15.76 0.26
CA GLY A 84 9.73 -17.19 0.57
C GLY A 84 8.40 -17.90 0.82
N GLY A 85 7.30 -17.42 0.21
CA GLY A 85 5.96 -17.97 0.40
C GLY A 85 5.19 -17.39 1.58
N GLN A 86 5.79 -16.50 2.38
CA GLN A 86 5.10 -15.85 3.50
C GLN A 86 4.16 -14.73 3.02
N PRO A 87 3.06 -14.47 3.75
CA PRO A 87 2.18 -13.35 3.47
C PRO A 87 2.80 -12.00 3.90
N PRO A 88 2.42 -10.88 3.28
CA PRO A 88 3.00 -9.56 3.56
C PRO A 88 2.96 -9.16 5.04
N ALA A 89 1.85 -9.46 5.74
CA ALA A 89 1.71 -9.16 7.15
C ALA A 89 2.74 -9.90 8.02
N ALA A 90 3.01 -11.18 7.74
CA ALA A 90 4.00 -11.95 8.49
C ALA A 90 5.41 -11.33 8.36
N VAL A 91 5.80 -10.94 7.14
CA VAL A 91 7.10 -10.29 6.91
C VAL A 91 7.18 -8.95 7.62
N TYR A 92 6.12 -8.14 7.55
CA TYR A 92 6.07 -6.83 8.15
C TYR A 92 6.20 -6.87 9.69
N PHE A 93 5.41 -7.72 10.35
CA PHE A 93 5.42 -7.82 11.81
C PHE A 93 6.75 -8.41 12.32
N ASN A 94 7.28 -9.44 11.66
CA ASN A 94 8.58 -10.00 12.02
C ASN A 94 9.71 -8.95 11.92
N HIS A 95 9.66 -8.04 10.92
CA HIS A 95 10.64 -6.96 10.80
C HIS A 95 10.53 -5.94 11.93
N ILE A 96 9.30 -5.57 12.34
CA ILE A 96 9.10 -4.64 13.46
C ILE A 96 9.65 -5.22 14.76
N GLU A 97 9.37 -6.49 15.04
CA GLU A 97 9.86 -7.15 16.24
C GLU A 97 11.40 -7.19 16.26
N THR A 98 12.02 -7.43 15.10
CA THR A 98 13.47 -7.42 14.94
C THR A 98 14.06 -6.04 15.19
N ASP A 99 13.48 -4.98 14.61
CA ASP A 99 13.95 -3.60 14.81
C ASP A 99 13.83 -3.14 16.26
N GLN A 100 12.73 -3.51 16.94
CA GLN A 100 12.53 -3.21 18.35
C GLN A 100 13.55 -3.92 19.25
N GLN A 101 13.90 -5.18 18.94
CA GLN A 101 14.93 -5.92 19.66
C GLN A 101 16.32 -5.31 19.45
N VAL A 102 16.66 -4.91 18.22
CA VAL A 102 17.93 -4.23 17.92
C VAL A 102 18.06 -2.90 18.66
N GLN A 103 16.98 -2.11 18.72
CA GLN A 103 16.95 -0.85 19.46
C GLN A 103 17.00 -1.02 20.98
N ALA A 104 16.55 -2.15 21.53
CA ALA A 104 16.58 -2.41 22.96
C ALA A 104 17.94 -2.92 23.48
N VAL A 105 18.80 -3.41 22.60
CA VAL A 105 20.13 -3.98 22.93
C VAL A 105 21.26 -2.96 22.72
N ALA A 106 21.00 -1.86 22.00
CA ALA A 106 21.93 -0.74 21.76
C ALA A 106 21.77 0.37 22.81
#